data_AF-A0A1L3JGQ8-F1
#
_entry.id   AF-A0A1L3JGQ8-F1
#
_cell.length_a   1.000
_cell.length_b   1.000
_cell.length_c   1.000
_cell.angle_alpha   90.00
_cell.angle_beta   90.00
_cell.angle_gamma   90.00
#
_symmetry.space_group_name_H-M   'P 1'
#
loop_
_entity.id
_entity.type
_entity.pdbx_description
1 polymer ?
#
loop_
_entity_poly.entity_id
_entity_poly.type
_entity_poly.pdbx_seq_one_letter_code
_entity_poly.pdbx_strand_id
1 'polypeptide(L)'
;MENLRNIPKAFFGFLVASLLIWLLINMSKEYSSSVSYSVDYQELPQNKLLEEKPQENISLAIKATGFKLFSANISSKKILLNTDKLRQKNATDFYLLPESQKLAIQKQLASGLTLEGILQDTLFLKIGSLATKKVPVVANLDLQFQPGYNLSEKVTIKPDSITISGPEFQLKSIQNIAISSFKMEGLNRDFSKNVSLKLPESIVNTKFSATEVSVSGKVDKFTEGNFEVPFKVENVPFGITLNTFPKTVKVTYIVGLKNFGNVTADSFEVVCDYKQAVENELSYLIPKVHIKSSEVSSVKVTPDKIEYLIHK
;
A
#
# COMPACT_ATOMS: atom_id res chain seq x y z
N MET A 1 -26.68 -43.58 58.97
CA MET A 1 -25.52 -43.71 58.06
C MET A 1 -25.87 -44.75 57.03
N GLU A 2 -25.94 -44.34 55.77
CA GLU A 2 -26.48 -45.11 54.66
C GLU A 2 -25.63 -46.36 54.35
N ASN A 3 -26.32 -47.48 54.12
CA ASN A 3 -25.74 -48.72 53.61
C ASN A 3 -25.30 -48.52 52.15
N LEU A 4 -24.00 -48.30 51.93
CA LEU A 4 -23.39 -48.38 50.60
C LEU A 4 -23.39 -49.83 50.14
N ARG A 5 -24.39 -50.18 49.32
CA ARG A 5 -24.55 -51.49 48.69
C ARG A 5 -23.36 -51.75 47.75
N ASN A 6 -22.48 -52.69 48.11
CA ASN A 6 -21.35 -53.10 47.27
C ASN A 6 -21.86 -53.77 45.98
N ILE A 7 -21.92 -53.01 44.89
CA ILE A 7 -22.31 -53.53 43.57
C ILE A 7 -21.18 -54.44 43.04
N PRO A 8 -21.48 -55.68 42.58
CA PRO A 8 -20.45 -56.58 42.06
C PRO A 8 -19.73 -56.01 40.84
N LYS A 9 -18.40 -56.21 40.74
CA LYS A 9 -17.61 -55.78 39.55
C LYS A 9 -18.13 -56.38 38.23
N ALA A 10 -18.67 -57.60 38.29
CA ALA A 10 -19.29 -58.27 37.15
C ALA A 10 -20.55 -57.54 36.64
N PHE A 11 -21.33 -56.91 37.52
CA PHE A 11 -22.51 -56.12 37.13
C PHE A 11 -22.11 -54.95 36.24
N PHE A 12 -21.04 -54.22 36.56
CA PHE A 12 -20.51 -53.16 35.70
C PHE A 12 -20.04 -53.68 34.35
N GLY A 13 -19.42 -54.87 34.31
CA GLY A 13 -19.03 -55.52 33.05
C GLY A 13 -20.23 -55.81 32.14
N PHE A 14 -21.28 -56.42 32.67
CA PHE A 14 -22.52 -56.68 31.92
C PHE A 14 -23.28 -55.40 31.56
N LEU A 15 -23.26 -54.38 32.42
CA LEU A 15 -23.86 -53.08 32.12
C LEU A 15 -23.16 -52.40 30.94
N VAL A 16 -21.83 -52.39 30.93
CA VAL A 16 -21.05 -51.86 29.80
C VAL A 16 -21.29 -52.68 28.54
N ALA A 17 -21.26 -54.02 28.62
CA ALA A 17 -21.52 -54.88 27.47
C ALA A 17 -22.92 -54.66 26.88
N SER A 18 -23.96 -54.60 27.72
CA SER A 18 -25.34 -54.35 27.27
C SER A 18 -25.51 -52.96 26.68
N LEU A 19 -24.87 -51.92 27.25
CA LEU A 19 -24.85 -50.57 26.70
C LEU A 19 -24.14 -50.52 25.33
N LEU A 20 -23.00 -51.21 25.19
CA LEU A 20 -22.26 -51.27 23.92
C LEU A 20 -23.07 -52.00 22.86
N ILE A 21 -23.68 -53.13 23.18
CA ILE A 21 -24.55 -53.87 22.24
C ILE A 21 -25.74 -53.01 21.82
N TRP A 22 -26.41 -52.34 22.77
CA TRP A 22 -27.51 -51.44 22.48
C TRP A 22 -27.09 -50.26 21.60
N LEU A 23 -25.92 -49.67 21.87
CA LEU A 23 -25.34 -48.60 21.06
C LEU A 23 -25.04 -49.08 19.64
N LEU A 24 -24.42 -50.24 19.47
CA LEU A 24 -24.12 -50.85 18.16
C LEU A 24 -25.41 -51.09 17.36
N ILE A 25 -26.44 -51.64 17.99
CA ILE A 25 -27.74 -51.90 17.34
C ILE A 25 -28.39 -50.59 16.88
N ASN A 26 -28.41 -49.55 17.72
CA ASN A 26 -29.00 -48.27 17.34
C ASN A 26 -28.17 -47.56 16.27
N MET A 27 -26.84 -47.53 16.39
CA MET A 27 -25.96 -46.92 15.38
C MET A 27 -25.99 -47.65 14.02
N SER A 28 -26.43 -48.91 13.98
CA SER A 28 -26.58 -49.68 12.74
C SER A 28 -27.86 -49.38 11.95
N LYS A 29 -28.86 -48.74 12.57
CA LYS A 29 -30.10 -48.35 11.89
C LYS A 29 -29.85 -47.14 10.98
N GLU A 30 -30.70 -46.99 9.97
CA GLU A 30 -30.71 -45.81 9.10
C GLU A 30 -31.51 -44.66 9.69
N TYR A 31 -31.00 -43.45 9.52
CA TYR A 31 -31.61 -42.20 9.95
C TYR A 31 -31.44 -41.15 8.86
N SER A 32 -32.37 -40.21 8.79
CA SER A 32 -32.20 -38.97 8.03
C SER A 32 -31.83 -37.86 9.00
N SER A 33 -30.71 -37.18 8.75
CA SER A 33 -30.23 -36.06 9.57
C SER A 33 -29.58 -34.99 8.72
N SER A 34 -29.52 -33.77 9.26
CA SER A 34 -28.81 -32.65 8.65
C SER A 34 -27.33 -32.70 9.02
N VAL A 35 -26.45 -32.69 8.02
CA VAL A 35 -24.99 -32.61 8.21
C VAL A 35 -24.47 -31.34 7.56
N SER A 36 -23.70 -30.55 8.30
CA SER A 36 -23.09 -29.32 7.80
C SER A 36 -21.73 -29.60 7.19
N TYR A 37 -21.53 -29.16 5.95
CA TYR A 37 -20.25 -29.26 5.24
C TYR A 37 -19.73 -27.88 4.89
N SER A 38 -18.42 -27.70 4.97
CA SER A 38 -17.78 -26.52 4.40
C SER A 38 -17.77 -26.57 2.87
N VAL A 39 -17.86 -25.41 2.24
CA VAL A 39 -17.98 -25.26 0.79
C VAL A 39 -16.72 -24.64 0.20
N ASP A 40 -16.37 -25.11 -1.00
CA ASP A 40 -15.40 -24.47 -1.86
C ASP A 40 -16.04 -24.16 -3.23
N TYR A 41 -15.88 -22.93 -3.70
CA TYR A 41 -16.49 -22.45 -4.94
C TYR A 41 -15.46 -22.54 -6.06
N GLN A 42 -15.65 -23.48 -6.99
CA GLN A 42 -14.71 -23.76 -8.08
C GLN A 42 -15.11 -23.10 -9.39
N GLU A 43 -14.12 -22.95 -10.28
CA GLU A 43 -14.31 -22.53 -11.68
C GLU A 43 -14.89 -21.12 -11.85
N LEU A 44 -14.52 -20.19 -10.95
CA LEU A 44 -14.81 -18.77 -11.20
C LEU A 44 -14.15 -18.34 -12.53
N PRO A 45 -14.87 -17.63 -13.42
CA PRO A 45 -14.30 -17.14 -14.67
C PRO A 45 -13.01 -16.34 -14.43
N GLN A 46 -12.00 -16.49 -15.30
CA GLN A 46 -10.66 -15.92 -15.08
C GLN A 46 -10.64 -14.39 -14.80
N ASN A 47 -11.62 -13.65 -15.32
CA ASN A 47 -11.72 -12.20 -15.16
C ASN A 47 -12.61 -11.77 -13.98
N LYS A 48 -13.00 -12.72 -13.12
CA LYS A 48 -13.92 -12.50 -12.01
C LYS A 48 -13.29 -12.91 -10.68
N LEU A 49 -13.58 -12.15 -9.63
CA LEU A 49 -13.20 -12.51 -8.26
C LEU A 49 -14.35 -12.24 -7.28
N LEU A 50 -14.36 -12.97 -6.17
CA LEU A 50 -15.27 -12.72 -5.05
C LEU A 50 -14.93 -11.40 -4.35
N GLU A 51 -15.85 -10.45 -4.40
CA GLU A 51 -15.71 -9.15 -3.73
C GLU A 51 -15.87 -9.26 -2.22
N GLU A 52 -16.71 -10.19 -1.77
CA GLU A 52 -17.01 -10.45 -0.37
C GLU A 52 -16.84 -11.94 -0.04
N LYS A 53 -16.67 -12.23 1.24
CA LYS A 53 -16.56 -13.60 1.73
C LYS A 53 -17.91 -14.31 1.52
N PRO A 54 -17.99 -15.37 0.68
CA PRO A 54 -19.25 -16.06 0.44
C PRO A 54 -19.61 -16.97 1.63
N GLN A 55 -20.81 -17.55 1.59
CA GLN A 55 -21.24 -18.50 2.60
C GLN A 55 -20.31 -19.72 2.64
N GLU A 56 -19.73 -19.99 3.81
CA GLU A 56 -18.69 -21.02 3.96
C GLU A 56 -19.23 -22.43 4.19
N ASN A 57 -20.49 -22.59 4.57
CA ASN A 57 -21.08 -23.88 4.91
C ASN A 57 -22.45 -24.08 4.25
N ILE A 58 -22.76 -25.34 3.93
CA ILE A 58 -24.09 -25.79 3.49
C ILE A 58 -24.53 -26.97 4.34
N SER A 59 -25.83 -27.10 4.54
CA SER A 59 -26.47 -28.13 5.32
C SER A 59 -27.20 -29.08 4.39
N LEU A 60 -26.80 -30.35 4.45
CA LEU A 60 -27.32 -31.41 3.59
C LEU A 60 -28.22 -32.32 4.42
N ALA A 61 -29.43 -32.61 3.92
CA ALA A 61 -30.26 -33.67 4.46
C ALA A 61 -29.74 -35.02 3.93
N ILE A 62 -29.15 -35.82 4.81
CA ILE A 62 -28.48 -37.08 4.47
C ILE A 62 -29.16 -38.23 5.19
N LYS A 63 -29.48 -39.29 4.43
CA LYS A 63 -29.90 -40.58 4.94
C LYS A 63 -28.75 -41.57 4.95
N ALA A 64 -28.43 -42.12 6.11
CA ALA A 64 -27.37 -43.11 6.30
C ALA A 64 -27.49 -43.84 7.64
N THR A 65 -26.63 -44.83 7.88
CA THR A 65 -26.53 -45.45 9.21
C THR A 65 -26.00 -44.47 10.26
N GLY A 66 -26.35 -44.68 11.52
CA GLY A 66 -25.88 -43.87 12.64
C GLY A 66 -24.34 -43.71 12.68
N PHE A 67 -23.59 -44.80 12.47
CA PHE A 67 -22.12 -44.74 12.37
C PHE A 67 -21.64 -43.84 11.23
N LYS A 68 -22.30 -43.91 10.07
CA LYS A 68 -21.94 -43.12 8.89
C LYS A 68 -22.25 -41.64 9.11
N LEU A 69 -23.40 -41.31 9.68
CA LEU A 69 -23.75 -39.93 10.03
C LEU A 69 -22.78 -39.34 11.07
N PHE A 70 -22.38 -40.11 12.07
CA PHE A 70 -21.38 -39.67 13.05
C PHE A 70 -20.03 -39.40 12.37
N SER A 71 -19.56 -40.33 11.53
CA SER A 71 -18.31 -40.15 10.79
C SER A 71 -18.35 -38.95 9.83
N ALA A 72 -19.51 -38.67 9.24
CA ALA A 72 -19.74 -37.54 8.35
C ALA A 72 -19.65 -36.21 9.08
N ASN A 73 -20.21 -36.10 10.30
CA ASN A 73 -20.18 -34.88 11.11
C ASN A 73 -18.77 -34.51 11.61
N ILE A 74 -17.87 -35.49 11.77
CA ILE A 74 -16.49 -35.26 12.21
C ILE A 74 -15.55 -35.05 11.01
N SER A 75 -16.02 -35.36 9.80
CA SER A 75 -15.23 -35.22 8.59
C SER A 75 -14.92 -33.75 8.29
N SER A 76 -13.67 -33.46 7.95
CA SER A 76 -13.25 -32.14 7.44
C SER A 76 -13.42 -32.01 5.91
N LYS A 77 -14.20 -32.90 5.29
CA LYS A 77 -14.40 -32.91 3.84
C LYS A 77 -15.17 -31.65 3.42
N LYS A 78 -14.71 -31.02 2.34
CA LYS A 78 -15.41 -29.90 1.70
C LYS A 78 -16.27 -30.37 0.54
N ILE A 79 -17.40 -29.69 0.33
CA ILE A 79 -18.23 -29.84 -0.87
C ILE A 79 -17.81 -28.78 -1.89
N LEU A 80 -17.45 -29.24 -3.08
CA LEU A 80 -17.09 -28.43 -4.22
C LEU A 80 -18.37 -28.03 -4.96
N LEU A 81 -18.62 -26.74 -5.08
CA LEU A 81 -19.72 -26.18 -5.89
C LEU A 81 -19.14 -25.52 -7.13
N ASN A 82 -19.60 -25.96 -8.31
CA ASN A 82 -19.21 -25.38 -9.59
C ASN A 82 -19.94 -24.03 -9.78
N THR A 83 -19.21 -23.02 -10.26
CA THR A 83 -19.76 -21.66 -10.46
C THR A 83 -19.98 -21.28 -11.93
N ASP A 84 -19.91 -22.23 -12.88
CA ASP A 84 -20.14 -21.99 -14.30
C ASP A 84 -21.57 -21.54 -14.61
N LYS A 85 -22.55 -22.01 -13.82
CA LYS A 85 -23.99 -21.75 -14.02
C LYS A 85 -24.54 -20.72 -13.04
N LEU A 86 -23.74 -19.72 -12.68
CA LEU A 86 -24.21 -18.62 -11.85
C LEU A 86 -25.28 -17.80 -12.57
N ARG A 87 -26.36 -17.49 -11.85
CA ARG A 87 -27.40 -16.60 -12.32
C ARG A 87 -27.08 -15.19 -11.86
N GLN A 88 -27.12 -14.26 -12.80
CA GLN A 88 -26.87 -12.86 -12.52
C GLN A 88 -28.17 -12.20 -12.04
N LYS A 89 -28.13 -11.57 -10.87
CA LYS A 89 -29.20 -10.69 -10.39
C LYS A 89 -28.95 -9.27 -10.91
N ASN A 90 -27.76 -8.72 -10.60
CA ASN A 90 -27.30 -7.38 -11.00
C ASN A 90 -25.84 -7.44 -11.47
N ALA A 91 -25.18 -6.29 -11.71
CA ALA A 91 -23.80 -6.21 -12.19
C ALA A 91 -22.79 -7.05 -11.35
N THR A 92 -22.91 -7.01 -10.03
CA THR A 92 -22.01 -7.70 -9.08
C THR A 92 -22.69 -8.81 -8.27
N ASP A 93 -24.02 -8.82 -8.21
CA ASP A 93 -24.79 -9.81 -7.44
C ASP A 93 -25.11 -11.04 -8.30
N PHE A 94 -24.52 -12.18 -7.92
CA PHE A 94 -24.79 -13.48 -8.51
C PHE A 94 -25.40 -14.41 -7.46
N TYR A 95 -26.08 -15.44 -7.94
CA TYR A 95 -26.58 -16.50 -7.08
C TYR A 95 -26.48 -17.87 -7.73
N LEU A 96 -26.30 -18.87 -6.88
CA LEU A 96 -26.27 -20.28 -7.22
C LEU A 96 -27.44 -20.99 -6.55
N LEU A 97 -28.09 -21.91 -7.28
CA LEU A 97 -29.12 -22.79 -6.73
C LEU A 97 -28.49 -24.17 -6.47
N PRO A 98 -28.17 -24.53 -5.21
CA PRO A 98 -27.48 -25.78 -4.91
C PRO A 98 -28.21 -27.02 -5.40
N GLU A 99 -29.55 -27.00 -5.41
CA GLU A 99 -30.37 -28.13 -5.88
C GLU A 99 -30.07 -28.51 -7.34
N SER A 100 -29.66 -27.54 -8.17
CA SER A 100 -29.23 -27.82 -9.54
C SER A 100 -27.94 -28.68 -9.65
N GLN A 101 -27.20 -28.82 -8.55
CA GLN A 101 -25.97 -29.59 -8.43
C GLN A 101 -26.10 -30.82 -7.52
N LYS A 102 -27.32 -31.21 -7.12
CA LYS A 102 -27.57 -32.34 -6.21
C LYS A 102 -26.84 -33.63 -6.63
N LEU A 103 -26.85 -33.97 -7.91
CA LEU A 103 -26.14 -35.16 -8.43
C LEU A 103 -24.62 -35.05 -8.28
N ALA A 104 -24.05 -33.86 -8.50
CA ALA A 104 -22.61 -33.62 -8.33
C ALA A 104 -22.23 -33.70 -6.85
N ILE A 105 -23.06 -33.14 -5.95
CA ILE A 105 -22.85 -33.20 -4.50
C ILE A 105 -22.96 -34.65 -4.01
N GLN A 106 -23.95 -35.42 -4.47
CA GLN A 106 -24.10 -36.85 -4.12
C GLN A 106 -22.85 -37.66 -4.48
N LYS A 107 -22.22 -37.39 -5.64
CA LYS A 107 -20.98 -38.07 -6.05
C LYS A 107 -19.79 -37.74 -5.15
N GLN A 108 -19.81 -36.58 -4.49
CA GLN A 108 -18.77 -36.17 -3.56
C GLN A 108 -18.96 -36.78 -2.16
N LEU A 109 -20.15 -37.26 -1.80
CA LEU A 109 -20.38 -37.88 -0.50
C LEU A 109 -19.68 -39.24 -0.38
N ALA A 110 -19.33 -39.62 0.85
CA ALA A 110 -18.77 -40.94 1.12
C ALA A 110 -19.80 -42.04 0.83
N SER A 111 -19.32 -43.23 0.45
CA SER A 111 -20.18 -44.38 0.22
C SER A 111 -21.04 -44.72 1.44
N GLY A 112 -22.33 -44.99 1.22
CA GLY A 112 -23.34 -45.21 2.24
C GLY A 112 -24.04 -43.95 2.75
N LEU A 113 -23.72 -42.77 2.21
CA LEU A 113 -24.48 -41.53 2.45
C LEU A 113 -25.40 -41.24 1.26
N THR A 114 -26.70 -41.12 1.51
CA THR A 114 -27.69 -40.75 0.50
C THR A 114 -28.16 -39.32 0.72
N LEU A 115 -27.96 -38.45 -0.26
CA LEU A 115 -28.41 -37.06 -0.24
C LEU A 115 -29.91 -36.99 -0.56
N GLU A 116 -30.72 -36.66 0.45
CA GLU A 116 -32.17 -36.48 0.29
C GLU A 116 -32.47 -35.07 -0.21
N GLY A 117 -31.73 -34.06 0.26
CA GLY A 117 -31.92 -32.67 -0.13
C GLY A 117 -30.84 -31.73 0.37
N ILE A 118 -30.88 -30.51 -0.12
CA ILE A 118 -30.00 -29.41 0.30
C ILE A 118 -30.87 -28.38 0.99
N LEU A 119 -30.55 -28.02 2.23
CA LEU A 119 -31.43 -27.15 3.04
C LEU A 119 -31.34 -25.67 2.66
N GLN A 120 -30.28 -25.28 1.93
CA GLN A 120 -30.12 -23.93 1.41
C GLN A 120 -30.59 -23.85 -0.04
N ASP A 121 -31.68 -23.13 -0.26
CA ASP A 121 -32.27 -22.97 -1.60
C ASP A 121 -31.41 -22.10 -2.52
N THR A 122 -30.72 -21.10 -1.96
CA THR A 122 -29.95 -20.11 -2.72
C THR A 122 -28.68 -19.72 -1.98
N LEU A 123 -27.56 -19.68 -2.71
CA LEU A 123 -26.28 -19.15 -2.24
C LEU A 123 -25.97 -17.86 -3.01
N PHE A 124 -25.86 -16.75 -2.30
CA PHE A 124 -25.51 -15.46 -2.89
C PHE A 124 -23.99 -15.29 -2.96
N LEU A 125 -23.52 -14.77 -4.09
CA LEU A 125 -22.12 -14.57 -4.40
C LEU A 125 -21.95 -13.17 -4.96
N LYS A 126 -21.15 -12.33 -4.30
CA LYS A 126 -20.74 -11.04 -4.87
C LYS A 126 -19.48 -11.23 -5.69
N ILE A 127 -19.60 -11.03 -6.99
CA ILE A 127 -18.54 -11.29 -7.95
C ILE A 127 -18.29 -10.02 -8.77
N GLY A 128 -17.06 -9.53 -8.67
CA GLY A 128 -16.58 -8.34 -9.33
C GLY A 128 -15.60 -8.66 -10.44
N SER A 129 -15.27 -7.65 -11.23
CA SER A 129 -14.18 -7.73 -12.20
C SER A 129 -12.83 -7.68 -11.48
N LEU A 130 -11.93 -8.59 -11.85
CA LEU A 130 -10.53 -8.50 -11.46
C LEU A 130 -9.86 -7.42 -12.32
N ALA A 131 -9.23 -6.45 -11.68
CA ALA A 131 -8.48 -5.40 -12.36
C ALA A 131 -7.03 -5.39 -11.87
N THR A 132 -6.14 -4.90 -12.74
CA THR A 132 -4.74 -4.64 -12.43
C THR A 132 -4.42 -3.18 -12.73
N LYS A 133 -3.74 -2.51 -11.79
CA LYS A 133 -3.38 -1.10 -11.90
C LYS A 133 -1.93 -0.90 -11.48
N LYS A 134 -1.21 -0.03 -12.17
CA LYS A 134 0.12 0.44 -11.75
C LYS A 134 -0.04 1.77 -11.02
N VAL A 135 0.47 1.87 -9.80
CA VAL A 135 0.34 3.06 -8.94
C VAL A 135 1.72 3.56 -8.50
N PRO A 136 1.96 4.88 -8.52
CA PRO A 136 3.23 5.46 -8.08
C PRO A 136 3.41 5.30 -6.56
N VAL A 137 4.66 5.12 -6.15
CA VAL A 137 5.06 5.15 -4.74
C VAL A 137 5.45 6.58 -4.38
N VAL A 138 4.85 7.12 -3.32
CA VAL A 138 5.15 8.45 -2.82
C VAL A 138 5.84 8.38 -1.47
N ALA A 139 6.81 9.26 -1.26
CA ALA A 139 7.55 9.34 -0.01
C ALA A 139 7.55 10.75 0.56
N ASN A 140 7.34 10.82 1.87
CA ASN A 140 7.65 12.00 2.66
C ASN A 140 8.91 11.68 3.47
N LEU A 141 10.01 12.34 3.14
CA LEU A 141 11.34 12.05 3.66
C LEU A 141 11.76 13.17 4.63
N ASP A 142 12.07 12.81 5.87
CA ASP A 142 12.65 13.72 6.87
C ASP A 142 14.15 13.41 7.01
N LEU A 143 14.99 14.17 6.31
CA LEU A 143 16.44 13.95 6.24
C LEU A 143 17.18 15.13 6.88
N GLN A 144 17.94 14.86 7.93
CA GLN A 144 18.81 15.84 8.57
C GLN A 144 20.28 15.48 8.35
N PHE A 145 21.04 16.44 7.84
CA PHE A 145 22.45 16.30 7.49
C PHE A 145 23.37 16.90 8.54
N GLN A 146 24.60 16.40 8.63
CA GLN A 146 25.65 17.09 9.38
C GLN A 146 26.03 18.41 8.69
N PRO A 147 26.53 19.42 9.44
CA PRO A 147 27.02 20.66 8.83
C PRO A 147 28.04 20.38 7.72
N GLY A 148 27.87 21.05 6.58
CA GLY A 148 28.72 20.86 5.40
C GLY A 148 28.41 19.59 4.58
N TYR A 149 27.30 18.89 4.85
CA TYR A 149 26.81 17.80 4.00
C TYR A 149 25.42 18.09 3.46
N ASN A 150 25.14 17.62 2.26
CA ASN A 150 23.80 17.67 1.66
C ASN A 150 23.65 16.57 0.61
N LEU A 151 22.44 16.41 0.06
CA LEU A 151 22.19 15.55 -1.09
C LEU A 151 22.93 16.09 -2.33
N SER A 152 23.69 15.24 -3.00
CA SER A 152 24.22 15.56 -4.33
C SER A 152 23.23 15.27 -5.46
N GLU A 153 22.29 14.35 -5.23
CA GLU A 153 21.27 13.95 -6.19
C GLU A 153 19.91 13.80 -5.51
N LYS A 154 18.84 13.79 -6.32
CA LYS A 154 17.50 13.49 -5.81
C LYS A 154 17.48 12.07 -5.23
N VAL A 155 16.80 11.91 -4.10
CA VAL A 155 16.57 10.60 -3.48
C VAL A 155 15.84 9.70 -4.48
N THR A 156 16.33 8.47 -4.61
CA THR A 156 15.78 7.45 -5.50
C THR A 156 14.96 6.45 -4.69
N ILE A 157 13.78 6.08 -5.21
CA ILE A 157 12.90 5.06 -4.63
C ILE A 157 12.75 3.94 -5.65
N LYS A 158 13.06 2.70 -5.25
CA LYS A 158 12.95 1.53 -6.13
C LYS A 158 12.13 0.40 -5.48
N PRO A 159 11.09 -0.10 -6.18
CA PRO A 159 10.49 0.47 -7.39
C PRO A 159 9.82 1.84 -7.13
N ASP A 160 9.75 2.69 -8.16
CA ASP A 160 9.07 4.00 -8.13
C ASP A 160 7.53 3.89 -8.23
N SER A 161 7.07 2.68 -8.54
CA SER A 161 5.67 2.35 -8.80
C SER A 161 5.47 0.85 -8.61
N ILE A 162 4.30 0.47 -8.11
CA ILE A 162 3.97 -0.94 -7.87
C ILE A 162 2.69 -1.32 -8.61
N THR A 163 2.58 -2.61 -8.92
CA THR A 163 1.37 -3.16 -9.54
C THR A 163 0.48 -3.72 -8.44
N ILE A 164 -0.79 -3.34 -8.48
CA ILE A 164 -1.84 -3.80 -7.58
C ILE A 164 -2.90 -4.55 -8.40
N SER A 165 -3.37 -5.70 -7.90
CA SER A 165 -4.38 -6.52 -8.57
C SER A 165 -5.45 -6.97 -7.58
N GLY A 166 -6.71 -6.75 -7.89
CA GLY A 166 -7.82 -6.97 -6.97
C GLY A 166 -9.17 -6.51 -7.55
N PRO A 167 -10.20 -6.39 -6.70
CA PRO A 167 -11.54 -5.94 -7.12
C PRO A 167 -11.48 -4.53 -7.71
N GLU A 168 -12.02 -4.35 -8.92
CA GLU A 168 -11.93 -3.07 -9.65
C GLU A 168 -12.42 -1.86 -8.83
N PHE A 169 -13.53 -2.03 -8.10
CA PHE A 169 -14.09 -0.95 -7.29
C PHE A 169 -13.14 -0.49 -6.17
N GLN A 170 -12.33 -1.40 -5.61
CA GLN A 170 -11.35 -1.08 -4.57
C GLN A 170 -10.11 -0.40 -5.15
N LEU A 171 -9.71 -0.77 -6.37
CA LEU A 171 -8.53 -0.17 -7.03
C LEU A 171 -8.80 1.25 -7.55
N LYS A 172 -10.07 1.61 -7.80
CA LYS A 172 -10.44 2.95 -8.31
C LYS A 172 -10.05 4.08 -7.36
N SER A 173 -10.16 3.86 -6.05
CA SER A 173 -9.83 4.88 -5.03
C SER A 173 -8.33 5.07 -4.80
N ILE A 174 -7.49 4.11 -5.20
CA ILE A 174 -6.06 4.15 -4.93
C ILE A 174 -5.33 4.90 -6.03
N GLN A 175 -4.89 6.13 -5.75
CA GLN A 175 -4.11 6.93 -6.71
C GLN A 175 -2.60 6.74 -6.56
N ASN A 176 -2.13 6.52 -5.33
CA ASN A 176 -0.73 6.36 -4.99
C ASN A 176 -0.62 5.48 -3.73
N ILE A 177 0.58 4.98 -3.44
CA ILE A 177 0.87 4.25 -2.20
C ILE A 177 2.03 4.95 -1.51
N ALA A 178 1.80 5.37 -0.26
CA ALA A 178 2.84 6.02 0.54
C ALA A 178 3.75 4.99 1.21
N ILE A 179 5.02 5.35 1.44
CA ILE A 179 5.89 4.58 2.34
C ILE A 179 5.55 4.87 3.81
N SER A 180 5.98 3.99 4.72
CA SER A 180 6.02 4.27 6.16
C SER A 180 6.89 5.48 6.46
N SER A 181 6.69 6.12 7.62
CA SER A 181 7.49 7.30 8.01
C SER A 181 8.99 7.02 7.86
N PHE A 182 9.69 7.90 7.15
CA PHE A 182 11.12 7.75 6.89
C PHE A 182 11.87 8.96 7.43
N LYS A 183 12.63 8.73 8.51
CA LYS A 183 13.43 9.76 9.17
C LYS A 183 14.87 9.30 9.33
N MET A 184 15.82 10.15 8.96
CA MET A 184 17.25 9.92 9.17
C MET A 184 17.92 11.21 9.64
N GLU A 185 18.77 11.09 10.66
CA GLU A 185 19.50 12.22 11.25
C GLU A 185 21.01 12.00 11.15
N GLY A 186 21.77 13.11 11.17
CA GLY A 186 23.22 13.06 11.16
C GLY A 186 23.83 12.48 9.88
N LEU A 187 23.15 12.63 8.73
CA LEU A 187 23.62 12.09 7.45
C LEU A 187 24.92 12.78 7.01
N ASN A 188 25.95 11.97 6.75
CA ASN A 188 27.26 12.40 6.24
C ASN A 188 27.85 11.43 5.21
N ARG A 189 27.06 10.45 4.76
CA ARG A 189 27.42 9.41 3.80
C ARG A 189 26.17 8.92 3.08
N ASP A 190 26.37 8.32 1.92
CA ASP A 190 25.32 7.65 1.16
C ASP A 190 24.51 6.70 2.04
N PHE A 191 23.21 6.62 1.74
CA PHE A 191 22.30 5.72 2.43
C PHE A 191 21.47 4.91 1.45
N SER A 192 21.09 3.72 1.88
CA SER A 192 20.13 2.85 1.22
C SER A 192 19.39 2.05 2.29
N LYS A 193 18.06 2.14 2.30
CA LYS A 193 17.22 1.51 3.32
C LYS A 193 15.95 0.96 2.68
N ASN A 194 15.57 -0.25 3.08
CA ASN A 194 14.26 -0.81 2.76
C ASN A 194 13.22 -0.22 3.72
N VAL A 195 12.09 0.19 3.16
CA VAL A 195 11.00 0.86 3.86
C VAL A 195 9.69 0.21 3.43
N SER A 196 8.87 -0.17 4.40
CA SER A 196 7.57 -0.78 4.13
C SER A 196 6.60 0.22 3.48
N LEU A 197 5.73 -0.28 2.61
CA LEU A 197 4.62 0.48 2.07
C LEU A 197 3.47 0.55 3.08
N LYS A 198 2.80 1.69 3.17
CA LYS A 198 1.53 1.85 3.90
C LYS A 198 0.40 1.28 3.05
N LEU A 199 0.18 -0.03 3.16
CA LEU A 199 -0.89 -0.72 2.46
C LEU A 199 -2.24 -0.42 3.14
N PRO A 200 -3.31 -0.08 2.39
CA PRO A 200 -4.61 0.19 2.99
C PRO A 200 -5.21 -1.07 3.61
N GLU A 201 -5.54 -1.02 4.91
CA GLU A 201 -6.10 -2.17 5.65
C GLU A 201 -7.52 -2.55 5.22
N SER A 202 -8.26 -1.60 4.64
CA SER A 202 -9.66 -1.78 4.21
C SER A 202 -9.83 -2.60 2.94
N ILE A 203 -8.72 -2.99 2.29
CA ILE A 203 -8.73 -3.62 0.98
C ILE A 203 -8.54 -5.13 1.14
N VAL A 204 -9.51 -5.90 0.65
CA VAL A 204 -9.56 -7.35 0.76
C VAL A 204 -9.26 -7.97 -0.61
N ASN A 205 -8.69 -9.17 -0.62
CA ASN A 205 -8.40 -9.93 -1.85
C ASN A 205 -7.55 -9.16 -2.88
N THR A 206 -6.68 -8.26 -2.43
CA THR A 206 -5.77 -7.49 -3.30
C THR A 206 -4.34 -7.95 -3.12
N LYS A 207 -3.65 -8.16 -4.25
CA LYS A 207 -2.24 -8.53 -4.33
C LYS A 207 -1.41 -7.31 -4.73
N PHE A 208 -0.28 -7.14 -4.06
CA PHE A 208 0.69 -6.09 -4.32
C PHE A 208 1.96 -6.72 -4.87
N SER A 209 2.56 -6.13 -5.91
CA SER A 209 3.81 -6.64 -6.50
C SER A 209 5.03 -6.48 -5.58
N ALA A 210 4.95 -5.56 -4.62
CA ALA A 210 5.95 -5.34 -3.59
C ALA A 210 5.26 -4.83 -2.31
N THR A 211 5.82 -5.16 -1.16
CA THR A 211 5.38 -4.68 0.16
C THR A 211 6.37 -3.70 0.80
N GLU A 212 7.56 -3.57 0.19
CA GLU A 212 8.62 -2.67 0.59
C GLU A 212 9.29 -2.06 -0.64
N VAL A 213 9.96 -0.93 -0.44
CA VAL A 213 10.77 -0.24 -1.44
C VAL A 213 12.12 0.14 -0.85
N SER A 214 13.13 0.20 -1.70
CA SER A 214 14.45 0.71 -1.35
C SER A 214 14.51 2.22 -1.58
N VAL A 215 14.78 2.98 -0.52
CA VAL A 215 15.00 4.42 -0.54
C VAL A 215 16.50 4.67 -0.41
N SER A 216 17.09 5.34 -1.40
CA SER A 216 18.52 5.62 -1.42
C SER A 216 18.84 7.05 -1.82
N GLY A 217 19.88 7.61 -1.21
CA GLY A 217 20.34 8.97 -1.46
C GLY A 217 21.86 9.06 -1.45
N LYS A 218 22.39 9.92 -2.33
CA LYS A 218 23.80 10.26 -2.42
C LYS A 218 24.09 11.51 -1.60
N VAL A 219 25.08 11.41 -0.71
CA VAL A 219 25.43 12.49 0.21
C VAL A 219 26.88 12.89 -0.02
N ASP A 220 27.09 14.16 -0.34
CA ASP A 220 28.41 14.74 -0.57
C ASP A 220 28.67 15.89 0.39
N LYS A 221 29.96 16.24 0.50
CA LYS A 221 30.39 17.45 1.22
C LYS A 221 30.11 18.67 0.36
N PHE A 222 29.55 19.69 0.98
CA PHE A 222 29.35 21.02 0.42
C PHE A 222 30.25 22.02 1.15
N THR A 223 30.64 23.06 0.43
CA THR A 223 31.45 24.14 0.96
C THR A 223 30.89 25.47 0.50
N GLU A 224 31.29 26.53 1.19
CA GLU A 224 30.91 27.90 0.89
C GLU A 224 32.05 28.62 0.18
N GLY A 225 31.73 29.26 -0.94
CA GLY A 225 32.62 30.19 -1.62
C GLY A 225 32.05 31.59 -1.61
N ASN A 226 32.89 32.58 -1.88
CA ASN A 226 32.42 33.93 -2.12
C ASN A 226 33.25 34.63 -3.18
N PHE A 227 32.58 35.48 -3.96
CA PHE A 227 33.21 36.39 -4.92
C PHE A 227 32.66 37.81 -4.73
N GLU A 228 33.51 38.80 -4.97
CA GLU A 228 33.04 40.16 -5.22
C GLU A 228 32.70 40.29 -6.70
N VAL A 229 31.44 40.56 -7.00
CA VAL A 229 30.91 40.60 -8.36
C VAL A 229 30.36 42.02 -8.63
N PRO A 230 30.76 42.68 -9.73
CA PRO A 230 30.13 43.92 -10.14
C PRO A 230 28.68 43.66 -10.56
N PHE A 231 27.79 44.62 -10.32
CA PHE A 231 26.39 44.51 -10.71
C PHE A 231 26.05 45.50 -11.82
N LYS A 232 25.05 45.15 -12.62
CA LYS A 232 24.50 46.04 -13.66
C LYS A 232 23.21 46.66 -13.16
N VAL A 233 22.97 47.92 -13.52
CA VAL A 233 21.68 48.56 -13.28
C VAL A 233 20.95 48.68 -14.60
N GLU A 234 19.78 48.06 -14.68
CA GLU A 234 18.91 48.08 -15.85
C GLU A 234 17.77 49.09 -15.67
N ASN A 235 17.11 49.45 -16.78
CA ASN A 235 15.97 50.37 -16.81
C ASN A 235 16.25 51.78 -16.28
N VAL A 236 17.49 52.27 -16.40
CA VAL A 236 17.83 53.66 -16.10
C VAL A 236 17.38 54.55 -17.28
N PRO A 237 16.55 55.59 -17.04
CA PRO A 237 16.09 56.50 -18.09
C PRO A 237 17.24 57.26 -18.78
N PHE A 238 17.02 57.65 -20.04
CA PHE A 238 17.98 58.45 -20.79
C PHE A 238 18.23 59.80 -20.08
N GLY A 239 19.51 60.17 -19.93
CA GLY A 239 19.91 61.41 -19.25
C GLY A 239 20.09 61.31 -17.73
N ILE A 240 19.93 60.12 -17.13
CA ILE A 240 20.20 59.88 -15.71
C ILE A 240 21.49 59.09 -15.55
N THR A 241 22.42 59.58 -14.74
CA THR A 241 23.61 58.82 -14.31
C THR A 241 23.48 58.44 -12.84
N LEU A 242 23.60 57.15 -12.53
CA LEU A 242 23.53 56.64 -11.16
C LEU A 242 24.93 56.41 -10.60
N ASN A 243 25.22 57.00 -9.45
CA ASN A 243 26.41 56.69 -8.67
C ASN A 243 26.03 55.80 -7.49
N THR A 244 26.42 54.52 -7.57
CA THR A 244 26.10 53.52 -6.54
C THR A 244 27.21 53.33 -5.52
N PHE A 245 26.84 52.97 -4.29
CA PHE A 245 27.73 52.51 -3.24
C PHE A 245 27.11 51.30 -2.51
N PRO A 246 27.80 50.15 -2.43
CA PRO A 246 29.10 49.82 -3.01
C PRO A 246 29.08 49.66 -4.55
N LYS A 247 30.26 49.50 -5.17
CA LYS A 247 30.42 49.20 -6.62
C LYS A 247 30.37 47.71 -6.96
N THR A 248 30.66 46.86 -5.99
CA THR A 248 30.59 45.41 -6.09
C THR A 248 29.71 44.89 -4.96
N VAL A 249 29.14 43.69 -5.15
CA VAL A 249 28.46 42.97 -4.10
C VAL A 249 29.16 41.64 -3.83
N LYS A 250 29.12 41.19 -2.58
CA LYS A 250 29.61 39.87 -2.20
C LYS A 250 28.53 38.83 -2.50
N VAL A 251 28.84 37.91 -3.40
CA VAL A 251 28.01 36.74 -3.71
C VAL A 251 28.58 35.55 -2.95
N THR A 252 27.90 35.08 -1.92
CA THR A 252 28.21 33.84 -1.19
C THR A 252 27.40 32.71 -1.79
N TYR A 253 28.03 31.58 -2.10
CA TYR A 253 27.37 30.45 -2.75
C TYR A 253 27.73 29.13 -2.07
N ILE A 254 26.81 28.16 -2.16
CA ILE A 254 27.02 26.79 -1.71
C ILE A 254 27.22 25.88 -2.92
N VAL A 255 28.29 25.09 -2.90
CA VAL A 255 28.64 24.16 -3.99
C VAL A 255 29.16 22.85 -3.42
N GLY A 256 28.99 21.75 -4.17
CA GLY A 256 29.64 20.49 -3.84
C GLY A 256 31.16 20.67 -3.83
N LEU A 257 31.86 20.12 -2.83
CA LEU A 257 33.29 20.31 -2.64
C LEU A 257 34.12 19.92 -3.88
N LYS A 258 33.67 18.90 -4.63
CA LYS A 258 34.30 18.44 -5.88
C LYS A 258 34.23 19.49 -7.00
N ASN A 259 33.20 20.33 -7.01
CA ASN A 259 32.94 21.31 -8.06
C ASN A 259 33.33 22.74 -7.66
N PHE A 260 33.87 22.92 -6.45
CA PHE A 260 34.29 24.21 -5.93
C PHE A 260 35.28 24.94 -6.87
N GLY A 261 36.26 24.22 -7.41
CA GLY A 261 37.25 24.78 -8.34
C GLY A 261 36.68 25.18 -9.71
N ASN A 262 35.45 24.76 -10.04
CA ASN A 262 34.81 25.05 -11.33
C ASN A 262 33.93 26.30 -11.29
N VAL A 263 33.65 26.84 -10.08
CA VAL A 263 32.82 28.04 -9.92
C VAL A 263 33.72 29.28 -9.91
N THR A 264 33.45 30.21 -10.82
CA THR A 264 34.18 31.48 -10.97
C THR A 264 33.25 32.67 -10.76
N ALA A 265 33.81 33.88 -10.68
CA ALA A 265 33.01 35.11 -10.58
C ALA A 265 32.02 35.26 -11.76
N ASP A 266 32.40 34.82 -12.96
CA ASP A 266 31.55 34.86 -14.18
C ASP A 266 30.37 33.87 -14.12
N SER A 267 30.35 32.95 -13.14
CA SER A 267 29.21 32.07 -12.89
C SER A 267 27.99 32.81 -12.32
N PHE A 268 28.16 34.09 -11.95
CA PHE A 268 27.13 34.93 -11.35
C PHE A 268 26.96 36.21 -12.14
N GLU A 269 25.71 36.59 -12.41
CA GLU A 269 25.38 37.91 -12.92
C GLU A 269 24.44 38.59 -11.94
N VAL A 270 24.85 39.75 -11.43
CA VAL A 270 24.04 40.52 -10.50
C VAL A 270 23.40 41.68 -11.25
N VAL A 271 22.08 41.76 -11.18
CA VAL A 271 21.29 42.79 -11.84
C VAL A 271 20.42 43.51 -10.81
N CYS A 272 20.40 44.83 -10.92
CA CYS A 272 19.52 45.71 -10.19
C CYS A 272 18.55 46.38 -11.17
N ASP A 273 17.27 46.34 -10.86
CA ASP A 273 16.25 46.98 -11.69
C ASP A 273 15.91 48.36 -11.13
N TYR A 274 16.29 49.43 -11.83
CA TYR A 274 16.03 50.80 -11.38
C TYR A 274 14.53 51.12 -11.36
N LYS A 275 13.76 50.56 -12.29
CA LYS A 275 12.31 50.78 -12.37
C LYS A 275 11.61 50.31 -11.09
N GLN A 276 12.04 49.17 -10.53
CA GLN A 276 11.54 48.68 -9.24
C GLN A 276 11.83 49.64 -8.09
N ALA A 277 12.98 50.30 -8.08
CA ALA A 277 13.28 51.28 -7.03
C ALA A 277 12.36 52.50 -7.12
N VAL A 278 12.08 52.99 -8.34
CA VAL A 278 11.20 54.15 -8.55
C VAL A 278 9.73 53.82 -8.25
N GLU A 279 9.20 52.71 -8.77
CA GLU A 279 7.81 52.31 -8.56
C GLU A 279 7.46 52.05 -7.10
N ASN A 280 8.45 51.65 -6.29
CA ASN A 280 8.29 51.36 -4.86
C ASN A 280 8.85 52.47 -3.96
N GLU A 281 9.21 53.64 -4.52
CA GLU A 281 9.73 54.80 -3.78
C GLU A 281 10.97 54.48 -2.90
N LEU A 282 11.85 53.59 -3.39
CA LEU A 282 13.03 53.13 -2.67
C LEU A 282 14.26 54.02 -2.96
N SER A 283 14.99 54.38 -1.89
CA SER A 283 16.29 55.05 -1.95
C SER A 283 17.48 54.11 -2.21
N TYR A 284 17.20 52.85 -2.52
CA TYR A 284 18.20 51.80 -2.75
C TYR A 284 17.75 50.85 -3.87
N LEU A 285 18.72 50.19 -4.49
CA LEU A 285 18.53 49.11 -5.45
C LEU A 285 18.56 47.76 -4.72
N ILE A 286 17.77 46.80 -5.21
CA ILE A 286 17.76 45.43 -4.70
C ILE A 286 18.50 44.54 -5.71
N PRO A 287 19.69 44.01 -5.35
CA PRO A 287 20.44 43.10 -6.23
C PRO A 287 19.76 41.75 -6.36
N LYS A 288 19.59 41.28 -7.60
CA LYS A 288 19.11 39.94 -7.92
C LYS A 288 20.23 39.17 -8.62
N VAL A 289 20.55 37.98 -8.10
CA VAL A 289 21.60 37.13 -8.69
C VAL A 289 20.98 36.15 -9.69
N HIS A 290 21.52 36.16 -10.90
CA HIS A 290 21.26 35.17 -11.94
C HIS A 290 22.44 34.19 -11.96
N ILE A 291 22.14 32.91 -11.71
CA ILE A 291 23.13 31.84 -11.64
C ILE A 291 23.31 31.26 -13.03
N LYS A 292 24.55 31.25 -13.55
CA LYS A 292 24.89 30.70 -14.87
C LYS A 292 25.42 29.27 -14.80
N SER A 293 25.85 28.81 -13.63
CA SER A 293 26.38 27.46 -13.42
C SER A 293 25.33 26.53 -12.81
N SER A 294 25.20 25.32 -13.35
CA SER A 294 24.34 24.26 -12.81
C SER A 294 24.87 23.63 -11.52
N GLU A 295 26.13 23.92 -11.16
CA GLU A 295 26.80 23.32 -10.00
C GLU A 295 26.49 24.04 -8.68
N VAL A 296 25.96 25.25 -8.76
CA VAL A 296 25.66 26.07 -7.59
C VAL A 296 24.30 25.65 -7.02
N SER A 297 24.31 25.22 -5.76
CA SER A 297 23.10 24.75 -5.08
C SER A 297 22.26 25.86 -4.47
N SER A 298 22.90 26.92 -3.96
CA SER A 298 22.22 28.12 -3.45
C SER A 298 23.16 29.32 -3.44
N VAL A 299 22.57 30.53 -3.41
CA VAL A 299 23.29 31.80 -3.45
C VAL A 299 22.66 32.81 -2.50
N LYS A 300 23.50 33.62 -1.86
CA LYS A 300 23.14 34.79 -1.08
C LYS A 300 23.99 35.98 -1.53
N VAL A 301 23.36 37.14 -1.69
CA VAL A 301 24.06 38.39 -2.02
C VAL A 301 24.11 39.30 -0.79
N THR A 302 25.21 40.02 -0.61
CA THR A 302 25.41 40.97 0.48
C THR A 302 26.21 42.18 -0.02
N PRO A 303 25.77 43.43 0.20
CA PRO A 303 24.52 43.80 0.85
C PRO A 303 23.29 43.44 0.00
N ASP A 304 22.15 43.27 0.66
CA ASP A 304 20.84 43.05 0.02
C ASP A 304 20.18 44.36 -0.43
N LYS A 305 20.84 45.50 -0.17
CA LYS A 305 20.45 46.85 -0.57
C LYS A 305 21.67 47.63 -1.01
N ILE A 306 21.54 48.36 -2.10
CA ILE A 306 22.64 49.16 -2.67
C ILE A 306 22.16 50.61 -2.76
N GLU A 307 22.85 51.52 -2.09
CA GLU A 307 22.53 52.93 -2.15
C GLU A 307 22.92 53.51 -3.51
N TYR A 308 22.14 54.48 -3.99
CA TYR A 308 22.44 55.18 -5.23
C TYR A 308 22.16 56.68 -5.11
N LEU A 309 22.95 57.48 -5.81
CA LEU A 309 22.77 58.92 -5.99
C LEU A 309 22.54 59.22 -7.46
N ILE A 310 21.61 60.14 -7.73
CA ILE A 310 21.27 60.58 -9.09
C ILE A 310 22.11 61.82 -9.43
N HIS A 311 22.89 61.75 -10.50
CA HIS A 311 23.47 62.91 -11.17
C HIS A 311 22.67 63.20 -12.45
N LYS A 312 22.32 64.48 -12.63
CA LYS A 312 21.69 65.04 -13.83
C LYS A 312 22.72 65.76 -14.68
#